data_AF-A0A2S8EPJ5-F1
#
_entry.id   AF-A0A2S8EPJ5-F1
#
_cell.length_a   1.000
_cell.length_b   1.000
_cell.length_c   1.000
_cell.angle_alpha   90.00
_cell.angle_beta   90.00
_cell.angle_gamma   90.00
#
_symmetry.space_group_name_H-M   'P 1'
#
loop_
_entity.id
_entity.type
_entity.pdbx_description
1 polymer ?
#
loop_
_entity_poly.entity_id
_entity_poly.type
_entity_poly.pdbx_seq_one_letter_code
_entity_poly.pdbx_strand_id
1 'polypeptide(L)'
;MAKPHPMALRERVVAFVEEGHSHRAAAARFRVSVKFVNDMVILKRETGGLEPRVQGNGGGHGKLARLRDWIAARMAARPDLTLDDLVLEIADAHQITVHRVSVWRTLRSLGLTHKKRPASRRAKAP
;
A
#
# COMPACT_ATOMS: atom_id res chain seq x y z
N MET A 1 10.06 3.37 5.58
CA MET A 1 11.05 2.42 5.03
C MET A 1 12.06 3.19 4.19
N ALA A 2 13.32 2.74 4.16
CA ALA A 2 14.36 3.37 3.35
C ALA A 2 14.10 3.15 1.86
N LYS A 3 14.40 4.18 1.05
CA LYS A 3 14.25 4.14 -0.41
C LYS A 3 15.11 2.99 -0.97
N PRO A 4 14.59 2.16 -1.89
CA PRO A 4 15.39 1.12 -2.52
C PRO A 4 16.55 1.73 -3.32
N HIS A 5 17.65 0.98 -3.44
CA HIS A 5 18.74 1.37 -4.35
C HIS A 5 18.25 1.52 -5.80
N PRO A 6 18.81 2.47 -6.58
CA PRO A 6 18.43 2.69 -7.98
C PRO A 6 18.56 1.44 -8.85
N MET A 7 17.68 1.30 -9.86
CA MET A 7 17.67 0.15 -10.77
C MET A 7 19.01 -0.06 -11.48
N ALA A 8 19.62 1.03 -11.98
CA ALA A 8 20.93 0.96 -12.63
C ALA A 8 22.06 0.42 -11.73
N LEU A 9 21.94 0.54 -10.39
CA LEU A 9 22.90 -0.10 -9.48
C LEU A 9 22.63 -1.60 -9.37
N ARG A 10 21.36 -1.98 -9.24
CA ARG A 10 20.93 -3.39 -9.13
C ARG A 10 21.32 -4.19 -10.37
N GLU A 11 21.04 -3.64 -11.55
CA GLU A 11 21.34 -4.25 -12.84
C GLU A 11 22.84 -4.47 -13.03
N ARG A 12 23.66 -3.43 -12.81
CA ARG A 12 25.13 -3.55 -12.95
C ARG A 12 25.74 -4.54 -11.97
N VAL A 13 25.23 -4.61 -10.74
CA VAL A 13 25.72 -5.58 -9.74
C VAL A 13 25.44 -7.01 -10.19
N VAL A 14 24.24 -7.28 -10.70
CA VAL A 14 23.84 -8.62 -11.14
C VAL A 14 24.54 -9.01 -12.44
N ALA A 15 24.61 -8.11 -13.41
CA ALA A 15 25.35 -8.33 -14.66
C ALA A 15 26.81 -8.73 -14.38
N PHE A 16 27.47 -8.03 -13.45
CA PHE A 16 28.84 -8.35 -13.06
C PHE A 16 28.99 -9.74 -12.41
N VAL A 17 27.97 -10.22 -11.68
CA VAL A 17 27.97 -11.60 -11.16
C VAL A 17 27.72 -12.60 -12.29
N GLU A 18 26.83 -12.28 -13.23
CA GLU A 18 26.52 -13.11 -14.41
C GLU A 18 27.72 -13.22 -15.37
N GLU A 19 28.60 -12.22 -15.41
CA GLU A 19 29.92 -12.26 -16.07
C GLU A 19 30.90 -13.25 -15.41
N GLY A 20 30.51 -13.90 -14.30
CA GLY A 20 31.29 -14.95 -13.63
C GLY A 20 32.07 -14.47 -12.41
N HIS A 21 31.92 -13.22 -11.99
CA HIS A 21 32.61 -12.70 -10.81
C HIS A 21 31.94 -13.12 -9.50
N SER A 22 32.75 -13.27 -8.45
CA SER A 22 32.24 -13.62 -7.13
C SER A 22 31.40 -12.50 -6.51
N HIS A 23 30.46 -12.86 -5.63
CA HIS A 23 29.62 -11.88 -4.93
C HIS A 23 30.45 -10.91 -4.06
N ARG A 24 31.59 -11.35 -3.52
CA ARG A 24 32.52 -10.50 -2.78
C ARG A 24 33.23 -9.49 -3.69
N ALA A 25 33.63 -9.91 -4.89
CA ALA A 25 34.20 -9.02 -5.88
C ALA A 25 33.19 -7.96 -6.34
N ALA A 26 31.94 -8.36 -6.59
CA ALA A 26 30.85 -7.43 -6.90
C ALA A 26 30.63 -6.41 -5.78
N ALA A 27 30.53 -6.87 -4.53
CA ALA A 27 30.34 -6.01 -3.37
C ALA A 27 31.45 -4.95 -3.25
N ALA A 28 32.72 -5.36 -3.39
CA ALA A 28 33.88 -4.47 -3.37
C ALA A 28 33.85 -3.45 -4.53
N ARG A 29 33.59 -3.92 -5.76
CA ARG A 29 33.55 -3.07 -6.97
C ARG A 29 32.48 -1.98 -6.89
N PHE A 30 31.29 -2.34 -6.43
CA PHE A 30 30.13 -1.43 -6.40
C PHE A 30 29.95 -0.73 -5.04
N ARG A 31 30.84 -0.96 -4.07
CA ARG A 31 30.79 -0.39 -2.70
C ARG A 31 29.44 -0.65 -2.01
N VAL A 32 28.94 -1.87 -2.16
CA VAL A 32 27.70 -2.35 -1.54
C VAL A 32 28.00 -3.51 -0.60
N SER A 33 27.04 -3.87 0.27
CA SER A 33 27.21 -5.04 1.12
C SER A 33 27.10 -6.34 0.31
N VAL A 34 27.82 -7.39 0.72
CA VAL A 34 27.69 -8.73 0.13
C VAL A 34 26.25 -9.25 0.24
N LYS A 35 25.57 -8.92 1.35
CA LYS A 35 24.14 -9.24 1.53
C LYS A 35 23.29 -8.64 0.41
N PHE A 36 23.50 -7.38 0.04
CA PHE A 36 22.76 -6.75 -1.04
C PHE A 36 22.96 -7.51 -2.36
N VAL A 37 24.20 -7.91 -2.68
CA VAL A 37 24.48 -8.72 -3.88
C VAL A 37 23.73 -10.05 -3.84
N ASN A 38 23.80 -10.77 -2.72
CA ASN A 38 23.07 -12.04 -2.54
C ASN A 38 21.57 -11.86 -2.76
N ASP A 39 20.98 -10.84 -2.12
CA ASP A 39 19.55 -10.57 -2.20
C ASP A 39 19.13 -10.23 -3.65
N MET A 40 19.97 -9.54 -4.43
CA MET A 40 19.68 -9.26 -5.85
C MET A 40 19.75 -10.50 -6.74
N VAL A 41 20.75 -11.37 -6.53
CA VAL A 41 20.86 -12.64 -7.27
C VAL A 41 19.67 -13.56 -6.96
N ILE A 42 19.29 -13.66 -5.68
CA ILE A 42 18.11 -14.43 -5.26
C ILE A 42 16.85 -13.85 -5.91
N LEU A 43 16.65 -12.53 -5.83
CA LEU A 43 15.50 -11.86 -6.42
C LEU A 43 15.38 -12.11 -7.92
N LYS A 44 16.50 -12.01 -8.66
CA LYS A 44 16.54 -12.28 -10.10
C LYS A 44 16.15 -13.73 -10.42
N ARG A 45 16.64 -14.69 -9.63
CA ARG A 45 16.32 -16.12 -9.78
C ARG A 45 14.85 -16.42 -9.48
N GLU A 46 14.29 -15.82 -8.44
CA GLU A 46 12.91 -16.06 -8.00
C GLU A 46 11.87 -15.38 -8.91
N THR A 47 12.16 -14.17 -9.39
CA THR A 47 11.16 -13.31 -10.07
C THR A 47 11.46 -13.03 -11.53
N GLY A 48 12.67 -13.34 -12.01
CA GLY A 48 13.14 -12.94 -13.34
C GLY A 48 13.52 -11.45 -13.47
N GLY A 49 13.25 -10.63 -12.44
CA GLY A 49 13.46 -9.19 -12.44
C GLY A 49 14.29 -8.68 -11.27
N LEU A 50 14.53 -7.36 -11.24
CA LEU A 50 15.26 -6.66 -10.17
C LEU A 50 14.45 -5.53 -9.53
N GLU A 51 13.18 -5.42 -9.91
CA GLU A 51 12.26 -4.46 -9.32
C GLU A 51 12.19 -4.66 -7.79
N PRO A 52 12.29 -3.57 -7.00
CA PRO A 52 12.13 -3.68 -5.56
C PRO A 52 10.75 -4.26 -5.23
N ARG A 53 10.73 -5.21 -4.28
CA ARG A 53 9.47 -5.70 -3.71
C ARG A 53 8.67 -4.53 -3.15
N VAL A 54 7.35 -4.63 -3.24
CA VAL A 54 6.42 -3.62 -2.73
C VAL A 54 6.77 -3.31 -1.28
N GLN A 55 7.17 -2.06 -1.05
CA GLN A 55 7.54 -1.58 0.26
C GLN A 55 6.29 -1.14 1.02
N GLY A 56 5.93 -1.89 2.07
CA GLY A 56 4.93 -1.51 3.04
C GLY A 56 4.09 -2.72 3.41
N ASN A 57 3.04 -2.49 4.19
CA ASN A 57 2.03 -3.51 4.50
C ASN A 57 1.06 -3.75 3.34
N GLY A 58 1.45 -3.48 2.09
CA GLY A 58 0.65 -3.66 0.88
C GLY A 58 -0.62 -2.79 0.76
N GLY A 59 -1.10 -2.18 1.85
CA GLY A 59 -2.46 -1.65 1.92
C GLY A 59 -3.49 -2.77 1.78
N GLY A 60 -4.63 -2.67 2.49
CA GLY A 60 -5.69 -3.68 2.35
C GLY A 60 -5.45 -4.98 3.13
N HIS A 61 -4.52 -5.02 4.06
CA HIS A 61 -4.45 -6.06 5.09
C HIS A 61 -4.95 -5.49 6.43
N GLY A 62 -5.94 -6.16 7.03
CA GLY A 62 -6.59 -5.74 8.28
C GLY A 62 -8.00 -6.31 8.40
N LYS A 63 -8.63 -6.19 9.58
CA LYS A 63 -9.97 -6.77 9.88
C LYS A 63 -11.05 -6.41 8.86
N LEU A 64 -10.93 -5.25 8.21
CA LEU A 64 -11.89 -4.70 7.23
C LEU A 64 -11.58 -5.08 5.77
N ALA A 65 -10.46 -5.74 5.49
CA ALA A 65 -10.07 -6.10 4.12
C ALA A 65 -11.12 -6.96 3.43
N ARG A 66 -11.64 -7.98 4.14
CA ARG A 66 -12.71 -8.87 3.68
C ARG A 66 -14.08 -8.19 3.56
N LEU A 67 -14.24 -7.02 4.19
CA LEU A 67 -15.50 -6.27 4.19
C LEU A 67 -15.51 -5.13 3.17
N ARG A 68 -14.48 -4.99 2.33
CA ARG A 68 -14.38 -3.86 1.39
C ARG A 68 -15.57 -3.76 0.45
N ASP A 69 -15.97 -4.87 -0.16
CA ASP A 69 -17.11 -4.90 -1.09
C ASP A 69 -18.44 -4.66 -0.37
N TRP A 70 -18.59 -5.21 0.84
CA TRP A 70 -19.75 -4.95 1.68
C TRP A 70 -19.85 -3.47 2.06
N ILE A 71 -18.74 -2.85 2.50
CA ILE A 71 -18.68 -1.42 2.85
C ILE A 71 -19.01 -0.56 1.62
N ALA A 72 -18.47 -0.90 0.44
CA ALA A 72 -18.73 -0.17 -0.80
C ALA A 72 -20.22 -0.25 -1.21
N ALA A 73 -20.80 -1.46 -1.21
CA ALA A 73 -22.22 -1.66 -1.48
C ALA A 73 -23.09 -0.93 -0.45
N ARG A 74 -22.69 -0.95 0.81
CA ARG A 74 -23.40 -0.28 1.89
C ARG A 74 -23.47 1.23 1.72
N MET A 75 -22.36 1.84 1.31
CA MET A 75 -22.26 3.26 1.04
C MET A 75 -22.97 3.68 -0.25
N ALA A 76 -23.01 2.81 -1.26
CA ALA A 76 -23.82 3.04 -2.45
C ALA A 76 -25.33 3.03 -2.13
N ALA A 77 -25.76 2.15 -1.23
CA ALA A 77 -27.16 2.06 -0.81
C ALA A 77 -27.61 3.20 0.12
N ARG A 78 -26.73 3.68 1.01
CA ARG A 78 -26.99 4.84 1.88
C ARG A 78 -25.80 5.80 1.88
N PRO A 79 -25.78 6.81 0.99
CA PRO A 79 -24.65 7.74 0.86
C PRO A 79 -24.49 8.72 2.04
N ASP A 80 -25.55 8.89 2.83
CA ASP A 80 -25.65 9.80 3.98
C ASP A 80 -25.19 9.14 5.30
N LEU A 81 -24.81 7.86 5.27
CA LEU A 81 -24.35 7.14 6.45
C LEU A 81 -23.14 7.84 7.09
N THR A 82 -23.19 8.09 8.38
CA THR A 82 -22.04 8.65 9.08
C THR A 82 -20.98 7.56 9.30
N LEU A 83 -19.74 7.98 9.59
CA LEU A 83 -18.67 7.05 9.97
C LEU A 83 -19.01 6.25 11.22
N ASP A 84 -19.73 6.85 12.16
CA ASP A 84 -20.05 6.22 13.45
C ASP A 84 -21.18 5.20 13.27
N ASP A 85 -22.17 5.49 12.42
CA ASP A 85 -23.19 4.52 12.00
C ASP A 85 -22.53 3.31 11.32
N LEU A 86 -21.56 3.54 10.44
CA LEU A 86 -20.85 2.46 9.76
C LEU A 86 -20.04 1.59 10.73
N VAL A 87 -19.49 2.17 11.81
CA VAL A 87 -18.80 1.41 12.86
C VAL A 87 -19.79 0.48 13.58
N LEU A 88 -20.96 1.00 13.96
CA LEU A 88 -22.00 0.21 14.63
C LEU A 88 -22.50 -0.92 13.75
N GLU A 89 -22.81 -0.64 12.48
CA GLU A 89 -23.28 -1.68 11.56
C GLU A 89 -22.23 -2.77 11.29
N ILE A 90 -20.95 -2.43 11.24
CA ILE A 90 -19.87 -3.43 11.11
C ILE A 90 -19.81 -4.30 12.37
N ALA A 91 -20.00 -3.72 13.56
CA ALA A 91 -20.04 -4.48 14.80
C ALA A 91 -21.24 -5.43 14.82
N ASP A 92 -22.42 -4.96 14.45
CA ASP A 92 -23.66 -5.76 14.49
C ASP A 92 -23.68 -6.85 13.41
N ALA A 93 -23.42 -6.49 12.14
CA ALA A 93 -23.56 -7.41 11.02
C ALA A 93 -22.41 -8.42 10.89
N HIS A 94 -21.19 -8.02 11.29
CA HIS A 94 -19.98 -8.83 11.08
C HIS A 94 -19.30 -9.27 12.38
N GLN A 95 -19.79 -8.83 13.54
CA GLN A 95 -19.21 -9.12 14.86
C GLN A 95 -17.73 -8.70 14.93
N ILE A 96 -17.40 -7.57 14.27
CA ILE A 96 -16.04 -7.01 14.27
C ILE A 96 -16.06 -5.64 14.93
N THR A 97 -15.43 -5.54 16.11
CA THR A 97 -15.16 -4.23 16.72
C THR A 97 -14.06 -3.51 15.94
N VAL A 98 -14.38 -2.33 15.40
CA VAL A 98 -13.46 -1.48 14.65
C VAL A 98 -13.49 -0.04 15.15
N HIS A 99 -12.33 0.60 15.13
CA HIS A 99 -12.24 2.02 15.45
C HIS A 99 -12.65 2.87 14.24
N ARG A 100 -13.30 4.01 14.49
CA ARG A 100 -13.74 4.98 13.48
C ARG A 100 -12.68 5.34 12.44
N VAL A 101 -11.43 5.53 12.88
CA VAL A 101 -10.30 5.85 11.98
C VAL A 101 -9.98 4.71 11.01
N SER A 102 -10.18 3.46 11.41
CA SER A 102 -9.97 2.29 10.54
C SER A 102 -11.01 2.24 9.42
N VAL A 103 -12.28 2.57 9.74
CA VAL A 103 -13.36 2.69 8.76
C VAL A 103 -13.05 3.84 7.79
N TRP A 104 -12.68 5.01 8.30
CA TRP A 104 -12.29 6.15 7.45
C TRP A 104 -11.13 5.84 6.51
N ARG A 105 -10.07 5.16 7.00
CA ARG A 105 -8.94 4.72 6.15
C ARG A 105 -9.38 3.76 5.05
N THR A 106 -10.35 2.90 5.34
CA THR A 106 -10.92 1.93 4.38
C THR A 106 -11.74 2.65 3.31
N LEU A 107 -12.60 3.61 3.69
CA LEU A 107 -13.33 4.42 2.72
C LEU A 107 -12.38 5.24 1.83
N ARG A 108 -11.33 5.83 2.42
CA ARG A 108 -10.31 6.56 1.67
C ARG A 108 -9.56 5.66 0.68
N SER A 109 -9.24 4.41 1.03
CA SER A 109 -8.58 3.48 0.11
C SER A 109 -9.50 2.95 -1.00
N LEU A 110 -10.82 3.05 -0.81
CA LEU A 110 -11.83 2.79 -1.84
C LEU A 110 -12.12 4.02 -2.73
N GLY A 111 -11.46 5.16 -2.48
CA GLY A 111 -11.75 6.41 -3.19
C GLY A 111 -13.05 7.10 -2.76
N LEU A 112 -13.75 6.55 -1.76
CA LEU A 112 -14.99 7.08 -1.21
C LEU A 112 -14.64 8.20 -0.21
N THR A 113 -14.40 9.39 -0.75
CA THR A 113 -14.13 10.59 0.06
C THR A 113 -15.36 11.48 0.08
N HIS A 114 -15.68 12.05 1.24
CA HIS A 114 -16.74 13.03 1.35
C HIS A 114 -16.37 14.28 0.53
N LYS A 115 -17.03 14.49 -0.60
CA LYS A 115 -16.88 15.70 -1.40
C LYS A 115 -17.43 16.89 -0.62
N LYS A 116 -16.56 17.75 -0.10
CA LYS A 116 -16.97 19.05 0.44
C LYS A 116 -17.42 19.95 -0.72
N ARG A 117 -18.71 20.28 -0.79
CA ARG A 117 -19.19 21.38 -1.64
C ARG A 117 -18.95 22.70 -0.89
N PRO A 118 -18.34 23.73 -1.50
CA PRO A 118 -18.23 25.02 -0.85
C PRO A 118 -19.65 25.53 -0.54
N ALA A 119 -19.85 26.07 0.67
CA ALA A 119 -21.15 26.60 1.07
C ALA A 119 -21.56 27.69 0.06
N SER A 120 -22.62 27.45 -0.70
CA SER A 120 -23.23 28.49 -1.54
C SER A 120 -23.70 29.61 -0.60
N ARG A 121 -23.29 30.85 -0.90
CA ARG A 121 -23.64 32.06 -0.14
C ARG A 121 -25.13 32.06 0.23
N ARG A 122 -25.43 32.37 1.50
CA ARG A 122 -26.79 32.61 2.00
C ARG A 122 -27.53 33.54 1.04
N ALA A 123 -28.74 33.15 0.64
CA ALA A 123 -29.68 34.08 0.03
C ALA A 123 -29.87 35.25 1.00
N LYS A 124 -29.61 36.47 0.53
CA LYS A 124 -29.88 37.69 1.27
C LYS A 124 -31.41 37.79 1.39
N ALA A 125 -31.92 37.82 2.61
CA ALA A 125 -33.33 38.06 2.90
C ALA A 125 -33.75 39.47 2.38
N PRO A 126 -35.05 39.68 2.08
CA PRO A 126 -35.55 40.68 1.14
C PRO A 126 -35.25 42.14 1.51
#